data_AF-A0A7X8F2P9-F1
#
_entry.id   AF-A0A7X8F2P9-F1
#
_cell.length_a   1.000
_cell.length_b   1.000
_cell.length_c   1.000
_cell.angle_alpha   90.00
_cell.angle_beta   90.00
_cell.angle_gamma   90.00
#
_symmetry.space_group_name_H-M   'P 1'
#
loop_
_entity.id
_entity.type
_entity.pdbx_description
1 polymer ?
#
loop_
_entity_poly.entity_id
_entity_poly.type
_entity_poly.pdbx_seq_one_letter_code
_entity_poly.pdbx_strand_id
1 'polypeptide(L)'
;MKRFRFSLQKVLDLRTFAEEQAKLALAAAISEADKIKNELKEIARKKVKANKERSSCSDFTEHIVIEKYITRLELRKEELLEELVQAELIVEEKRKAFREAMKERKVLSNLREKKYAEYKKDYNRSLEIELDDINQSKYAKFEIEQNNS
;
A
#
# COMPACT_ATOMS: atom_id res chain seq x y z
N MET A 1 -31.98 8.97 19.48
CA MET A 1 -30.75 9.70 19.12
C MET A 1 -30.26 9.31 17.72
N LYS A 2 -29.78 10.25 16.91
CA LYS A 2 -29.33 10.01 15.52
C LYS A 2 -27.95 9.36 15.51
N ARG A 3 -27.76 8.27 14.76
CA ARG A 3 -26.44 7.62 14.57
C ARG A 3 -25.46 8.55 13.85
N PHE A 4 -24.16 8.46 14.17
CA PHE A 4 -23.11 9.20 13.47
C PHE A 4 -23.13 8.93 11.96
N ARG A 5 -23.03 9.99 11.16
CA ARG A 5 -22.89 9.92 9.70
C ARG A 5 -21.78 10.86 9.26
N PHE A 6 -20.78 10.31 8.60
CA PHE A 6 -19.71 11.10 8.01
C PHE A 6 -20.10 11.55 6.59
N SER A 7 -20.18 12.86 6.36
CA SER A 7 -20.62 13.45 5.09
C SER A 7 -19.75 13.03 3.90
N LEU A 8 -18.46 12.76 4.14
CA LEU A 8 -17.49 12.38 3.11
C LEU A 8 -17.20 10.87 3.07
N GLN A 9 -18.08 10.02 3.63
CA GLN A 9 -17.83 8.58 3.67
C GLN A 9 -17.60 7.99 2.26
N LYS A 10 -18.44 8.36 1.28
CA LYS A 10 -18.27 7.91 -0.12
C LYS A 10 -16.92 8.32 -0.73
N VAL A 11 -16.41 9.50 -0.37
CA VAL A 11 -15.12 9.99 -0.85
C VAL A 11 -13.98 9.21 -0.19
N LEU A 12 -14.10 8.93 1.12
CA LEU A 12 -13.15 8.09 1.85
C LEU A 12 -13.09 6.67 1.26
N ASP A 13 -14.23 6.08 0.92
CA ASP A 13 -14.30 4.76 0.32
C ASP A 13 -13.63 4.76 -1.07
N LEU A 14 -13.91 5.76 -1.90
CA LEU A 14 -13.26 5.93 -3.20
C LEU A 14 -11.73 6.07 -3.09
N ARG A 15 -11.24 6.86 -2.13
CA ARG A 15 -9.79 7.03 -1.91
C ARG A 15 -9.13 5.77 -1.36
N THR A 16 -9.86 4.99 -0.56
CA THR A 16 -9.38 3.69 -0.07
C THR A 16 -9.20 2.72 -1.23
N PHE A 17 -10.19 2.65 -2.13
CA PHE A 17 -10.08 1.83 -3.34
C PHE A 17 -8.96 2.29 -4.27
N ALA A 18 -8.80 3.60 -4.47
CA ALA A 18 -7.72 4.16 -5.28
C ALA A 18 -6.32 3.80 -4.71
N GLU A 19 -6.16 3.83 -3.38
CA GLU A 19 -4.92 3.38 -2.75
C GLU A 19 -4.67 1.88 -2.96
N GLU A 20 -5.69 1.03 -2.83
CA GLU A 20 -5.56 -0.40 -3.08
C GLU A 20 -5.14 -0.68 -4.53
N GLN A 21 -5.73 0.02 -5.50
CA GLN A 21 -5.31 -0.07 -6.90
C GLN A 21 -3.86 0.36 -7.11
N ALA A 22 -3.45 1.48 -6.51
CA ALA A 22 -2.08 1.96 -6.60
C ALA A 22 -1.09 0.96 -5.96
N LYS A 23 -1.47 0.31 -4.87
CA LYS A 23 -0.69 -0.76 -4.23
C LYS A 23 -0.51 -1.97 -5.15
N LEU A 24 -1.59 -2.42 -5.80
CA LEU A 24 -1.54 -3.52 -6.76
C LEU A 24 -0.67 -3.19 -7.96
N ALA A 25 -0.81 -1.97 -8.51
CA ALA A 25 0.02 -1.49 -9.62
C ALA A 25 1.51 -1.43 -9.24
N LEU A 26 1.84 -0.98 -8.04
CA LEU A 26 3.21 -1.01 -7.52
C LEU A 26 3.73 -2.44 -7.38
N ALA A 27 2.94 -3.36 -6.83
CA ALA A 27 3.34 -4.75 -6.69
C ALA A 27 3.61 -5.41 -8.06
N ALA A 28 2.77 -5.13 -9.06
CA ALA A 28 2.98 -5.62 -10.42
C ALA A 28 4.29 -5.07 -11.03
N ALA A 29 4.56 -3.77 -10.88
CA ALA A 29 5.80 -3.16 -11.37
C ALA A 29 7.05 -3.77 -10.70
N ILE A 30 7.00 -4.00 -9.38
CA ILE A 30 8.10 -4.63 -8.64
C ILE A 30 8.31 -6.06 -9.16
N SER A 31 7.23 -6.82 -9.35
CA SER A 31 7.34 -8.18 -9.87
C SER A 31 8.00 -8.22 -11.25
N GLU A 32 7.74 -7.25 -12.11
CA GLU A 32 8.36 -7.18 -13.43
C GLU A 32 9.86 -6.89 -13.34
N ALA A 33 10.26 -5.91 -12.52
CA ALA A 33 11.67 -5.63 -12.25
C ALA A 33 12.39 -6.86 -11.64
N ASP A 34 11.73 -7.61 -10.77
CA ASP A 34 12.29 -8.82 -10.17
C ASP A 34 12.48 -9.95 -11.19
N LYS A 35 11.58 -10.10 -12.18
CA LYS A 35 11.78 -11.07 -13.28
C LYS A 35 13.05 -10.74 -14.06
N ILE A 36 13.25 -9.47 -14.42
CA ILE A 36 14.44 -9.01 -15.14
C ILE A 36 15.70 -9.27 -14.31
N LYS A 37 15.68 -8.94 -13.01
CA LYS A 37 16.79 -9.24 -12.07
C LYS A 37 17.10 -10.74 -12.00
N ASN A 38 16.08 -11.59 -12.04
CA ASN A 38 16.28 -13.04 -12.04
C ASN A 38 16.87 -13.53 -13.36
N GLU A 39 16.44 -12.99 -14.50
CA GLU A 39 17.04 -13.30 -15.80
C GLU A 39 18.52 -12.88 -15.86
N LEU A 40 18.87 -11.71 -15.33
CA LEU A 40 20.27 -11.27 -15.19
C LEU A 40 21.11 -12.24 -14.34
N LYS A 41 20.54 -12.77 -13.24
CA LYS A 41 21.23 -13.79 -12.42
C LYS A 41 21.44 -15.09 -13.22
N GLU A 42 20.46 -15.50 -14.01
CA GLU A 42 20.59 -16.69 -14.86
C GLU A 42 21.65 -16.49 -15.96
N ILE A 43 21.72 -15.31 -16.57
CA ILE A 43 22.80 -14.98 -17.51
C ILE A 43 24.16 -15.01 -16.84
N ALA A 44 24.28 -14.46 -15.62
CA ALA A 44 25.54 -14.53 -14.87
C ALA A 44 25.96 -15.99 -14.61
N ARG A 45 25.03 -16.86 -14.21
CA ARG A 45 25.28 -18.31 -14.04
C ARG A 45 25.72 -18.98 -15.34
N LYS A 46 25.01 -18.72 -16.44
CA LYS A 46 25.34 -19.23 -17.78
C LYS A 46 26.73 -18.77 -18.23
N LYS A 47 27.09 -17.52 -17.97
CA LYS A 47 28.40 -16.95 -18.30
C LYS A 47 29.52 -17.63 -17.53
N VAL A 48 29.35 -17.85 -16.22
CA VAL A 48 30.34 -18.58 -15.40
C VAL A 48 30.55 -20.00 -15.94
N LYS A 49 29.46 -20.70 -16.28
CA LYS A 49 29.53 -22.04 -16.86
C LYS A 49 30.27 -22.05 -18.21
N ALA A 50 29.91 -21.15 -19.12
CA ALA A 50 30.55 -21.03 -20.43
C ALA A 50 32.06 -20.68 -20.32
N ASN A 51 32.44 -19.81 -19.36
CA ASN A 51 33.85 -19.50 -19.12
C ASN A 51 34.62 -20.71 -18.57
N LYS A 52 34.00 -21.53 -17.73
CA LYS A 52 34.61 -22.77 -17.24
C LYS A 52 34.83 -23.77 -18.38
N GLU A 53 33.81 -23.95 -19.23
CA GLU A 53 33.88 -24.82 -20.43
C GLU A 53 34.98 -24.35 -21.38
N ARG A 54 35.11 -23.03 -21.58
CA ARG A 54 36.19 -22.43 -22.37
C ARG A 54 37.57 -22.85 -21.86
N SER A 55 37.81 -22.77 -20.55
CA SER A 55 39.12 -23.10 -19.96
C SER A 55 39.47 -24.59 -20.04
N SER A 56 38.49 -25.47 -20.25
CA SER A 56 38.68 -26.92 -20.38
C SER A 56 38.66 -27.43 -21.82
N CYS A 57 38.28 -26.59 -22.78
CA CYS A 57 38.23 -26.94 -24.20
C CYS A 57 39.64 -26.92 -24.79
N SER A 58 39.92 -27.83 -25.72
CA SER A 58 41.20 -27.90 -26.46
C SER A 58 41.02 -27.81 -27.97
N ASP A 59 39.78 -27.97 -28.46
CA ASP A 59 39.45 -27.83 -29.87
C ASP A 59 39.20 -26.35 -30.22
N PHE A 60 39.91 -25.87 -31.24
CA PHE A 60 39.79 -24.52 -31.76
C PHE A 60 38.37 -24.20 -32.26
N THR A 61 37.67 -25.16 -32.85
CA THR A 61 36.32 -24.91 -33.38
C THR A 61 35.29 -24.74 -32.26
N GLU A 62 35.37 -25.59 -31.23
CA GLU A 62 34.56 -25.47 -30.01
C GLU A 62 34.84 -24.15 -29.27
N HIS A 63 36.11 -23.72 -29.20
CA HIS A 63 36.48 -22.42 -28.64
C HIS A 63 35.76 -21.26 -29.31
N ILE A 64 35.69 -21.22 -30.65
CA ILE A 64 34.99 -20.16 -31.39
C ILE A 64 33.49 -20.15 -31.06
N VAL A 65 32.88 -21.34 -30.92
CA VAL A 65 31.45 -21.46 -30.56
C VAL A 65 31.19 -20.92 -29.16
N ILE A 66 32.05 -21.27 -28.20
CA ILE A 66 31.94 -20.80 -26.81
C ILE A 66 32.11 -19.28 -26.73
N GLU A 67 33.09 -18.71 -27.43
CA GLU A 67 33.29 -17.26 -27.49
C GLU A 67 32.07 -16.53 -28.04
N LYS A 68 31.52 -16.98 -29.19
CA LYS A 68 30.29 -16.41 -29.76
C LYS A 68 29.12 -16.49 -28.78
N TYR A 69 29.01 -17.58 -28.04
CA TYR A 69 27.98 -17.73 -27.02
C TYR A 69 28.16 -16.75 -25.86
N ILE A 70 29.38 -16.56 -25.36
CA ILE A 70 29.70 -15.58 -24.32
C ILE A 70 29.37 -14.16 -24.79
N THR A 71 29.78 -13.77 -26.00
CA THR A 71 29.45 -12.45 -26.58
C THR A 71 27.94 -12.24 -26.65
N ARG A 72 27.17 -13.25 -27.07
CA ARG A 72 25.71 -13.17 -27.08
C ARG A 72 25.11 -12.99 -25.68
N LEU A 73 25.67 -13.66 -24.66
CA LEU A 73 25.24 -13.49 -23.28
C LEU A 73 25.56 -12.09 -22.74
N GLU A 74 26.66 -11.49 -23.17
CA GLU A 74 27.03 -10.11 -22.81
C GLU A 74 26.07 -9.09 -23.44
N LEU A 75 25.77 -9.23 -24.73
CA LEU A 75 24.79 -8.37 -25.39
C LEU A 75 23.42 -8.45 -24.71
N ARG A 76 22.93 -9.67 -24.45
CA ARG A 76 21.64 -9.86 -23.76
C ARG A 76 21.67 -9.29 -22.33
N LYS A 77 22.82 -9.33 -21.65
CA LYS A 77 22.96 -8.71 -20.33
C LYS A 77 22.81 -7.19 -20.43
N GLU A 78 23.42 -6.56 -21.43
CA GLU A 78 23.32 -5.11 -21.64
C GLU A 78 21.86 -4.69 -21.90
N GLU A 79 21.17 -5.39 -22.81
CA GLU A 79 19.74 -5.19 -23.07
C GLU A 79 18.90 -5.29 -21.77
N LEU A 80 19.10 -6.34 -20.98
CA LEU A 80 18.36 -6.53 -19.72
C LEU A 80 18.68 -5.47 -18.66
N LEU A 81 19.90 -4.90 -18.67
CA LEU A 81 20.24 -3.81 -17.77
C LEU A 81 19.50 -2.53 -18.17
N GLU A 82 19.34 -2.26 -19.46
CA GLU A 82 18.52 -1.14 -19.96
C GLU A 82 17.03 -1.36 -19.70
N GLU A 83 16.52 -2.58 -19.85
CA GLU A 83 15.15 -2.95 -19.47
C GLU A 83 14.94 -2.77 -17.96
N LEU A 84 15.93 -3.17 -17.14
CA LEU A 84 15.87 -3.02 -15.69
C LEU A 84 15.84 -1.54 -15.27
N VAL A 85 16.75 -0.75 -15.84
CA VAL A 85 16.58 0.66 -16.20
C VAL A 85 15.17 1.23 -16.03
N GLN A 86 14.40 0.93 -17.07
CA GLN A 86 13.06 1.41 -17.31
C GLN A 86 12.06 0.83 -16.30
N ALA A 87 12.20 -0.45 -15.96
CA ALA A 87 11.34 -1.11 -14.98
C ALA A 87 11.47 -0.47 -13.58
N GLU A 88 12.68 -0.12 -13.16
CA GLU A 88 12.92 0.55 -11.87
C GLU A 88 12.36 1.98 -11.84
N LEU A 89 12.44 2.71 -12.96
CA LEU A 89 11.78 4.02 -13.09
C LEU A 89 10.25 3.89 -12.91
N ILE A 90 9.64 2.90 -13.57
CA ILE A 90 8.20 2.63 -13.43
C ILE A 90 7.86 2.27 -11.98
N VAL A 91 8.68 1.45 -11.31
CA VAL A 91 8.48 1.12 -9.89
C VAL A 91 8.47 2.38 -9.03
N GLU A 92 9.42 3.29 -9.25
CA GLU A 92 9.48 4.55 -8.49
C GLU A 92 8.28 5.48 -8.77
N GLU A 93 7.82 5.55 -10.02
CA GLU A 93 6.59 6.27 -10.36
C GLU A 93 5.37 5.70 -9.63
N LYS A 94 5.17 4.38 -9.68
CA LYS A 94 4.06 3.72 -8.97
C LYS A 94 4.19 3.88 -7.45
N ARG A 95 5.42 3.91 -6.92
CA ARG A 95 5.69 4.13 -5.50
C ARG A 95 5.33 5.55 -5.07
N LYS A 96 5.60 6.56 -5.91
CA LYS A 96 5.13 7.94 -5.67
C LYS A 96 3.61 8.01 -5.67
N ALA A 97 2.96 7.45 -6.69
CA ALA A 97 1.49 7.44 -6.78
C ALA A 97 0.82 6.74 -5.58
N PHE A 98 1.36 5.60 -5.13
CA PHE A 98 0.86 4.92 -3.93
C PHE A 98 1.02 5.77 -2.65
N ARG A 99 2.15 6.45 -2.48
CA ARG A 99 2.37 7.36 -1.34
C ARG A 99 1.37 8.52 -1.34
N GLU A 100 1.08 9.09 -2.50
CA GLU A 100 0.10 10.16 -2.65
C GLU A 100 -1.31 9.68 -2.30
N ALA A 101 -1.75 8.55 -2.88
CA ALA A 101 -3.05 7.96 -2.60
C ALA A 101 -3.23 7.64 -1.10
N MET A 102 -2.18 7.10 -0.47
CA MET A 102 -2.17 6.84 0.98
C MET A 102 -2.32 8.13 1.79
N LYS A 103 -1.61 9.20 1.42
CA LYS A 103 -1.69 10.50 2.09
C LYS A 103 -3.12 11.06 2.01
N GLU A 104 -3.73 11.04 0.83
CA GLU A 104 -5.09 11.53 0.61
C GLU A 104 -6.12 10.75 1.43
N ARG A 105 -6.05 9.41 1.43
CA ARG A 105 -6.91 8.54 2.23
C ARG A 105 -6.75 8.82 3.73
N LYS A 106 -5.50 9.01 4.19
CA LYS A 106 -5.20 9.29 5.60
C LYS A 106 -5.75 10.63 6.06
N VAL A 107 -5.71 11.67 5.22
CA VAL A 107 -6.31 12.98 5.54
C VAL A 107 -7.81 12.83 5.82
N LEU A 108 -8.53 12.09 4.98
CA LEU A 108 -9.97 11.86 5.17
C LEU A 108 -10.29 10.96 6.37
N SER A 109 -9.48 9.92 6.62
CA SER A 109 -9.62 9.07 7.81
C SER A 109 -9.48 9.89 9.10
N ASN A 110 -8.43 10.72 9.17
CA ASN A 110 -8.20 11.59 10.33
C ASN A 110 -9.34 12.58 10.52
N LEU A 111 -9.89 13.15 9.44
CA LEU A 111 -11.05 14.03 9.51
C LEU A 111 -12.29 13.31 10.05
N ARG A 112 -12.54 12.08 9.60
CA ARG A 112 -13.64 11.25 10.09
C ARG A 112 -13.50 10.97 11.58
N GLU A 113 -12.31 10.61 12.04
CA GLU A 113 -12.01 10.33 13.45
C GLU A 113 -12.26 11.56 14.33
N LYS A 114 -11.81 12.75 13.90
CA LYS A 114 -12.11 14.01 14.60
C LYS A 114 -13.61 14.27 14.71
N LYS A 115 -14.35 14.13 13.59
CA LYS A 115 -15.81 14.31 13.57
C LYS A 115 -16.55 13.28 14.43
N TYR A 116 -16.04 12.06 14.48
CA TYR A 116 -16.60 11.03 15.35
C TYR A 116 -16.38 11.35 16.84
N ALA A 117 -15.19 11.85 17.19
CA ALA A 117 -14.89 12.29 18.56
C ALA A 117 -15.77 13.46 19.00
N GLU A 118 -15.98 14.46 18.13
CA GLU A 118 -16.94 15.57 18.36
C GLU A 118 -18.35 15.04 18.61
N TYR A 119 -18.86 14.20 17.71
CA TYR A 119 -20.18 13.58 17.86
C TYR A 119 -20.32 12.81 19.18
N LYS A 120 -19.30 12.04 19.58
CA LYS A 120 -19.32 11.27 20.82
C LYS A 120 -19.37 12.18 22.04
N LYS A 121 -18.65 13.31 22.02
CA LYS A 121 -18.67 14.31 23.10
C LYS A 121 -20.06 14.95 23.24
N ASP A 122 -20.66 15.36 22.13
CA ASP A 122 -21.99 15.97 22.12
C ASP A 122 -23.08 14.97 22.55
N TYR A 123 -22.96 13.72 22.10
CA TYR A 123 -23.84 12.63 22.49
C TYR A 123 -23.79 12.37 24.00
N ASN A 124 -22.59 12.27 24.58
CA ASN A 124 -22.43 12.09 26.02
C ASN A 124 -23.01 13.27 26.80
N ARG A 125 -22.76 14.50 26.36
CA ARG A 125 -23.34 15.70 27.00
C ARG A 125 -24.87 15.68 26.95
N SER A 126 -25.48 15.25 25.85
CA SER A 126 -26.94 15.14 25.77
C SER A 126 -27.49 14.06 26.70
N LEU A 127 -26.78 12.95 26.85
CA LEU A 127 -27.16 11.89 27.79
C LEU A 127 -27.04 12.34 29.24
N GLU A 128 -25.99 13.10 29.60
CA GLU A 128 -25.83 13.67 30.94
C GLU A 128 -27.01 14.59 31.29
N ILE A 129 -27.41 15.46 30.36
CA ILE A 129 -28.58 16.35 30.54
C ILE A 129 -29.87 15.54 30.71
N GLU A 130 -30.12 14.54 29.85
CA GLU A 130 -31.31 13.68 29.97
C GLU A 130 -31.34 12.92 31.32
N LEU A 131 -30.18 12.46 31.81
CA LEU A 131 -30.08 11.79 33.11
C LEU A 131 -30.37 12.74 34.27
N ASP A 132 -29.83 13.96 34.24
CA ASP A 132 -30.09 14.98 35.25
C ASP A 132 -31.57 15.37 35.29
N ASP A 133 -32.21 15.57 34.13
CA ASP A 133 -33.65 15.86 34.04
C ASP A 133 -34.50 14.72 34.62
N ILE A 134 -34.14 13.45 34.32
CA ILE A 134 -34.82 12.28 34.89
C ILE A 134 -34.64 12.26 36.42
N ASN A 135 -33.43 12.52 36.92
CA ASN A 135 -33.15 12.53 38.35
C ASN A 135 -33.94 13.65 39.05
N GLN A 136 -33.93 14.88 38.53
CA GLN A 136 -34.72 15.99 39.07
C GLN A 136 -36.21 15.68 39.09
N SER A 137 -36.75 15.10 38.01
CA SER A 137 -38.17 14.72 37.95
C SER A 137 -38.54 13.64 38.97
N LYS A 138 -37.64 12.71 39.28
CA LYS A 138 -37.84 11.69 40.32
C LYS A 138 -37.77 12.30 41.73
N TYR A 139 -36.79 13.17 41.99
CA TYR A 139 -36.67 13.89 43.26
C TYR A 139 -37.91 14.74 43.54
N ALA A 140 -38.38 15.52 42.57
CA ALA A 140 -39.58 16.33 42.71
C ALA A 140 -40.83 15.48 43.04
N LYS A 141 -40.99 14.31 42.42
CA LYS A 141 -42.08 13.38 42.76
C LYS A 141 -41.97 12.85 44.20
N PHE A 142 -40.76 12.50 44.63
CA PHE A 142 -40.52 11.99 45.97
C PHE A 142 -40.81 13.03 47.06
N GLU A 143 -40.46 14.31 46.83
CA GLU A 143 -40.78 15.40 47.75
C GLU A 143 -42.30 15.68 47.85
N ILE A 144 -43.02 15.54 46.73
CA ILE A 144 -44.48 15.70 46.72
C ILE A 144 -45.17 14.57 47.50
N GLU A 145 -44.65 13.34 47.44
CA GLU A 145 -45.20 12.21 48.20
C GLU A 145 -44.91 12.33 49.70
N GLN A 146 -43.76 12.88 50.09
CA GLN A 146 -43.38 13.11 51.49
C GLN A 146 -44.13 14.28 52.13
N ASN A 147 -44.45 15.34 51.38
CA ASN A 147 -45.20 16.49 51.89
C ASN A 147 -46.73 16.28 51.94
N ASN A 148 -47.25 15.23 51.29
CA ASN A 148 -48.67 14.87 51.31
C ASN A 148 -48.99 13.68 52.23
N SER A 149 -48.02 13.24 53.05
CA SER A 149 -48.17 12.22 54.10
C SER A 149 -48.07 12.88 55.49
#